data_AF-J9ATG0-F1
#
_entry.id   AF-J9ATG0-F1
#
_cell.length_a   1.000
_cell.length_b   1.000
_cell.length_c   1.000
_cell.angle_alpha   90.00
_cell.angle_beta   90.00
_cell.angle_gamma   90.00
#
_symmetry.space_group_name_H-M   'P 1'
#
loop_
_entity.id
_entity.type
_entity.pdbx_description
1 polymer ?
#
loop_
_entity_poly.entity_id
_entity_poly.type
_entity_poly.pdbx_seq_one_letter_code
_entity_poly.pdbx_strand_id
1 'polypeptide(L)'
;MKAGNTFTIEPMVNAGGHNSERWPDNWTAVTSDGKPSAQFEQTLLVTDSGCDVLTARNTGRPWFMDQLEKCSESLTRFENHDFISSPIENTHSLLVFNDRL
;
A
#
# COMPACT_ATOMS: atom_id res chain seq x y z
N MET A 1 16.61 13.18 14.85
CA MET A 1 15.66 12.29 15.57
C MET A 1 16.21 12.00 16.96
N LYS A 2 15.38 11.69 17.95
CA LYS A 2 15.79 11.35 19.32
C LYS A 2 15.17 10.01 19.72
N ALA A 3 15.89 9.20 20.50
CA ALA A 3 15.38 7.94 21.02
C ALA A 3 14.10 8.17 21.85
N GLY A 4 13.13 7.27 21.71
CA GLY A 4 11.79 7.40 22.30
C GLY A 4 10.80 8.18 21.44
N ASN A 5 11.22 8.82 20.34
CA ASN A 5 10.27 9.44 19.40
C ASN A 5 9.47 8.35 18.66
N THR A 6 8.16 8.53 18.58
CA THR A 6 7.27 7.71 17.75
C THR A 6 6.59 8.59 16.71
N PHE A 7 6.68 8.21 15.42
CA PHE A 7 6.05 8.95 14.31
C PHE A 7 5.81 8.03 13.11
N THR A 8 5.04 8.51 12.14
CA THR A 8 4.71 7.80 10.91
C THR A 8 5.60 8.25 9.76
N ILE A 9 5.95 7.31 8.88
CA ILE A 9 6.42 7.62 7.53
C ILE A 9 5.37 7.04 6.58
N GLU A 10 4.71 7.92 5.83
CA GLU A 10 3.49 7.59 5.08
C GLU A 10 3.47 8.18 3.64
N PRO A 11 4.48 7.89 2.80
CA PRO A 11 4.60 8.48 1.47
C PRO A 11 3.41 8.10 0.58
N MET A 12 2.84 9.12 -0.06
CA MET A 12 1.91 9.00 -1.18
C MET A 12 2.68 9.24 -2.49
N VAL A 13 2.62 8.30 -3.42
CA VAL A 13 3.30 8.37 -4.72
C VAL A 13 2.27 8.36 -5.83
N ASN A 14 2.34 9.36 -6.70
CA ASN A 14 1.42 9.52 -7.83
C ASN A 14 2.07 9.04 -9.12
N ALA A 15 1.30 8.37 -9.99
CA ALA A 15 1.75 8.04 -11.34
C ALA A 15 1.86 9.28 -12.26
N GLY A 16 1.33 10.41 -11.81
CA GLY A 16 1.27 11.69 -12.52
C GLY A 16 1.95 12.82 -11.77
N GLY A 17 1.32 14.00 -11.75
CA GLY A 17 1.80 15.17 -11.02
C GLY A 17 1.62 15.06 -9.50
N HIS A 18 2.31 15.92 -8.74
CA HIS A 18 2.20 15.96 -7.27
C HIS A 18 0.97 16.76 -6.75
N ASN A 19 0.25 17.45 -7.64
CA ASN A 19 -0.89 18.29 -7.26
C ASN A 19 -2.10 17.43 -6.86
N SER A 20 -2.85 17.90 -5.87
CA SER A 20 -4.07 17.26 -5.38
C SER A 20 -5.23 18.24 -5.24
N GLU A 21 -6.44 17.68 -5.29
CA GLU A 21 -7.70 18.36 -5.08
C GLU A 21 -8.51 17.63 -4.00
N ARG A 22 -9.43 18.35 -3.35
CA ARG A 22 -10.34 17.79 -2.36
C ARG A 22 -11.74 17.71 -2.95
N TRP A 23 -12.38 16.56 -2.83
CA TRP A 23 -13.76 16.38 -3.26
C TRP A 23 -14.75 17.17 -2.39
N PRO A 24 -16.01 17.36 -2.88
CA PRO A 24 -17.05 18.09 -2.13
C PRO A 24 -17.45 17.44 -0.80
N ASP A 25 -17.05 16.19 -0.55
CA ASP A 25 -17.25 15.51 0.74
C ASP A 25 -16.36 16.05 1.88
N ASN A 26 -15.45 16.98 1.56
CA ASN A 26 -14.48 17.60 2.48
C ASN A 26 -13.43 16.65 3.06
N TRP A 27 -13.25 15.46 2.51
CA TRP A 27 -12.31 14.45 3.00
C TRP A 27 -11.46 13.82 1.89
N THR A 28 -12.07 13.41 0.80
CA THR A 28 -11.38 12.63 -0.24
C THR A 28 -10.39 13.51 -0.97
N ALA A 29 -9.11 13.17 -0.86
CA ALA A 29 -8.02 13.79 -1.62
C ALA A 29 -7.74 12.96 -2.87
N VAL A 30 -7.74 13.62 -4.03
CA VAL A 30 -7.46 12.99 -5.32
C VAL A 30 -6.33 13.72 -6.04
N THR A 31 -5.67 13.04 -6.98
CA THR A 31 -4.71 13.69 -7.88
C THR A 31 -5.44 14.62 -8.84
N SER A 32 -4.90 15.84 -9.06
CA SER A 32 -5.54 16.81 -9.98
C SER A 32 -5.61 16.30 -11.42
N ASP A 33 -4.67 15.44 -11.83
CA ASP A 33 -4.67 14.82 -13.16
C ASP A 33 -5.48 13.52 -13.24
N GLY A 34 -6.06 13.07 -12.13
CA GLY A 34 -6.85 11.84 -12.04
C GLY A 34 -6.07 10.53 -12.19
N LYS A 35 -4.74 10.56 -12.27
CA LYS A 35 -3.94 9.35 -12.37
C LYS A 35 -3.85 8.61 -11.02
N PRO A 36 -3.58 7.29 -11.02
CA PRO A 36 -3.47 6.51 -9.79
C PRO A 36 -2.44 7.06 -8.82
N SER A 37 -2.72 6.89 -7.53
CA SER A 37 -1.83 7.16 -6.41
C SER A 37 -1.77 5.92 -5.51
N ALA A 38 -0.64 5.72 -4.83
CA ALA A 38 -0.46 4.63 -3.88
C ALA A 38 0.22 5.15 -2.61
N GLN A 39 -0.13 4.55 -1.47
CA GLN A 39 0.44 4.90 -0.17
C GLN A 39 0.85 3.64 0.60
N PHE A 40 1.94 3.75 1.34
CA PHE A 40 2.28 2.82 2.41
C PHE A 40 2.61 3.62 3.66
N GLU A 41 2.30 3.07 4.82
CA GLU A 41 2.54 3.71 6.10
C GLU A 41 3.19 2.71 7.07
N GLN A 42 4.15 3.22 7.86
CA GLN A 42 4.68 2.53 9.02
C GLN A 42 4.83 3.50 10.19
N THR A 43 4.48 3.04 11.39
CA THR A 43 4.82 3.73 12.64
C THR A 43 6.18 3.26 13.12
N LEU A 44 7.09 4.20 13.34
CA LEU A 44 8.47 3.96 13.75
C LEU A 44 8.69 4.46 15.18
N LEU A 45 9.38 3.66 15.98
CA LEU A 45 9.97 4.08 17.25
C LEU A 45 11.47 4.28 17.05
N VAL A 46 11.97 5.48 17.30
CA VAL A 46 13.42 5.75 17.26
C VAL A 46 14.07 5.14 18.51
N THR A 47 15.13 4.37 18.29
CA THR A 47 15.96 3.76 19.34
C THR A 47 17.32 4.46 19.38
N ASP A 48 18.17 4.11 20.35
CA ASP A 48 19.52 4.70 20.45
C ASP A 48 20.43 4.35 19.25
N SER A 49 20.16 3.25 18.56
CA SER A 49 20.97 2.72 17.45
C SER A 49 20.27 2.75 16.09
N GLY A 50 18.99 3.10 16.02
CA GLY A 50 18.21 3.06 14.79
C GLY A 50 16.71 3.31 15.02
N CYS A 51 15.87 2.43 14.48
CA CYS A 51 14.43 2.45 14.73
C CYS A 51 13.81 1.05 14.68
N ASP A 52 12.75 0.87 15.48
CA ASP A 52 11.87 -0.29 15.41
C ASP A 52 10.63 0.05 14.59
N VAL A 53 10.22 -0.87 13.72
CA VAL A 53 9.00 -0.74 12.91
C VAL A 53 7.85 -1.40 13.65
N LEU A 54 7.05 -0.59 14.36
CA LEU A 54 6.02 -1.08 15.27
C LEU A 54 4.83 -1.76 14.57
N THR A 55 4.62 -1.42 13.29
CA THR A 55 3.51 -1.91 12.46
C THR A 55 3.96 -2.87 11.36
N ALA A 56 5.17 -3.44 11.49
CA ALA A 56 5.67 -4.41 10.54
C ALA A 56 4.77 -5.67 10.49
N ARG A 57 4.54 -6.20 9.28
CA ARG A 57 3.92 -7.52 9.12
C ARG A 57 4.88 -8.59 9.62
N ASN A 58 4.35 -9.63 10.25
CA ASN A 58 5.14 -10.77 10.75
C ASN A 58 5.99 -11.47 9.66
N THR A 59 5.58 -11.35 8.39
CA THR A 59 6.30 -11.94 7.25
C THR A 59 7.49 -11.09 6.78
N GLY A 60 7.61 -9.85 7.24
CA GLY A 60 8.60 -8.88 6.74
C GLY A 60 8.38 -8.45 5.28
N ARG A 61 7.32 -8.92 4.61
CA ARG A 61 6.96 -8.60 3.23
C ARG A 61 5.60 -7.89 3.19
N PRO A 62 5.35 -6.94 2.28
CA PRO A 62 4.04 -6.33 2.12
C PRO A 62 3.06 -7.25 1.37
N TRP A 63 1.76 -7.12 1.63
CA TRP A 63 0.74 -8.06 1.14
C TRP A 63 0.66 -8.12 -0.38
N PHE A 64 0.82 -6.99 -1.06
CA PHE A 64 0.75 -6.96 -2.52
C PHE A 64 1.84 -7.82 -3.18
N MET A 65 2.99 -8.03 -2.52
CA MET A 65 4.01 -8.94 -3.04
C MET A 65 3.57 -10.40 -2.97
N ASP A 66 2.83 -10.78 -1.91
CA ASP A 66 2.25 -12.11 -1.79
C ASP A 66 1.22 -12.36 -2.92
N GLN A 67 0.49 -11.32 -3.33
CA GLN A 67 -0.46 -11.40 -4.44
C GLN A 67 0.21 -11.50 -5.81
N LEU A 68 1.28 -10.73 -6.04
CA LEU A 68 2.04 -10.80 -7.29
C LEU A 68 2.61 -12.20 -7.51
N GLU A 69 3.10 -12.84 -6.45
CA GLU A 69 3.58 -14.22 -6.47
C GLU A 69 2.46 -15.19 -6.84
N LYS A 70 1.31 -15.14 -6.16
CA LYS A 70 0.12 -15.96 -6.49
C LYS A 70 -0.38 -15.74 -7.91
N CYS A 71 -0.38 -14.50 -8.41
CA CYS A 71 -0.75 -14.19 -9.79
C CYS A 71 0.27 -14.77 -10.78
N SER A 72 1.56 -14.70 -10.48
CA SER A 72 2.60 -15.28 -11.33
C SER A 72 2.49 -16.81 -11.40
N GLU A 73 2.22 -17.47 -10.27
CA GLU A 73 1.95 -18.90 -10.21
C GLU A 73 0.66 -19.26 -10.95
N SER A 74 -0.39 -18.46 -10.78
CA SER A 74 -1.63 -18.63 -11.52
C SER A 74 -1.41 -18.50 -13.02
N LEU A 75 -0.63 -17.52 -13.50
CA LEU A 75 -0.27 -17.37 -14.92
C LEU A 75 0.48 -18.60 -15.44
N THR A 76 1.45 -19.14 -14.69
CA THR A 76 2.09 -20.42 -15.04
C THR A 76 1.14 -21.61 -15.00
N ARG A 77 0.08 -21.55 -14.17
CA ARG A 77 -0.95 -22.59 -14.07
C ARG A 77 -2.05 -22.45 -15.12
N PHE A 78 -2.29 -21.26 -15.64
CA PHE A 78 -3.15 -21.01 -16.80
C PHE A 78 -2.58 -21.63 -18.08
N GLU A 79 -1.25 -21.65 -18.21
CA GLU A 79 -0.58 -22.46 -19.25
C GLU A 79 -0.82 -23.98 -19.07
N ASN A 80 -1.26 -24.42 -17.88
CA ASN A 80 -1.47 -25.82 -17.50
C ASN A 80 -2.93 -26.18 -17.13
N HIS A 81 -3.91 -25.33 -17.46
CA HIS A 81 -5.35 -25.65 -17.52
C HIS A 81 -6.14 -25.96 -16.21
N ASP A 82 -5.84 -25.35 -15.05
CA ASP A 82 -6.70 -25.50 -13.84
C ASP A 82 -7.04 -24.16 -13.15
N PHE A 83 -8.34 -23.87 -12.99
CA PHE A 83 -8.88 -22.61 -12.43
C PHE A 83 -9.38 -22.80 -10.98
N ILE A 84 -8.87 -22.02 -10.02
CA ILE A 84 -9.46 -21.89 -8.67
C ILE A 84 -9.44 -20.42 -8.25
N SER A 85 -10.60 -19.87 -7.87
CA SER A 85 -10.72 -18.55 -7.25
C SER A 85 -10.49 -18.65 -5.75
N SER A 86 -9.71 -17.72 -5.17
CA SER A 86 -9.49 -17.64 -3.71
C SER A 86 -10.05 -16.33 -3.15
N PRO A 87 -10.64 -16.34 -1.94
CA PRO A 87 -11.30 -15.18 -1.35
C PRO A 87 -10.29 -14.21 -0.70
N ILE A 88 -10.62 -12.92 -0.74
CA ILE A 88 -9.82 -11.82 -0.18
C ILE A 88 -10.15 -11.69 1.32
N GLU A 89 -9.16 -11.91 2.19
CA GLU A 89 -9.24 -11.57 3.61
C GLU A 89 -8.41 -10.31 3.95
N ASN A 90 -9.01 -9.49 4.83
CA ASN A 90 -8.59 -8.17 5.31
C ASN A 90 -7.08 -7.99 5.56
N THR A 91 -6.52 -6.86 5.10
CA THR A 91 -5.36 -6.20 5.74
C THR A 91 -5.28 -4.72 5.36
N HIS A 92 -4.83 -3.90 6.32
CA HIS A 92 -4.69 -2.44 6.21
C HIS A 92 -3.55 -2.05 5.24
N SER A 93 -3.87 -1.90 3.98
CA SER A 93 -3.10 -1.11 3.02
C SER A 93 -4.11 -0.38 2.14
N LEU A 94 -4.25 0.93 2.32
CA LEU A 94 -5.15 1.75 1.52
C LEU A 94 -4.47 2.01 0.16
N LEU A 95 -4.71 1.12 -0.80
CA LEU A 95 -4.50 1.42 -2.21
C LEU A 95 -5.73 2.20 -2.68
N VAL A 96 -5.62 3.51 -2.83
CA VAL A 96 -6.66 4.33 -3.46
C VAL A 96 -6.55 4.14 -4.98
N PHE A 97 -7.26 3.15 -5.51
CA PHE A 97 -7.53 3.09 -6.94
C PHE A 97 -8.52 4.21 -7.28
N ASN A 98 -8.02 5.24 -7.96
CA ASN A 98 -8.88 6.26 -8.55
C ASN A 98 -9.52 5.67 -9.83
N ASP A 99 -10.52 4.81 -9.66
CA ASP A 99 -11.47 4.57 -10.74
C ASP A 99 -12.37 5.81 -10.79
N ARG A 100 -12.04 6.74 -11.70
CA ARG A 100 -13.05 7.70 -12.17
C ARG A 100 -14.16 6.87 -12.82
N LEU A 101 -15.26 6.65 -12.11
CA LEU A 101 -16.57 6.37 -12.73
C LEU A 101 -16.98 7.57 -13.60
#